data_AF-A0A7J7YDW0-F1
#
_entry.id   AF-A0A7J7YDW0-F1
#
_cell.length_a   1.000
_cell.length_b   1.000
_cell.length_c   1.000
_cell.angle_alpha   90.00
_cell.angle_beta   90.00
_cell.angle_gamma   90.00
#
_symmetry.space_group_name_H-M   'P 1'
#
loop_
_entity.id
_entity.type
_entity.pdbx_description
1 polymer ?
#
loop_
_entity_poly.entity_id
_entity_poly.type
_entity_poly.pdbx_seq_one_letter_code
_entity_poly.pdbx_strand_id
1 'polypeptide(L)'
;MSAPQAVGQRDGADGGEGAAHAGTAAARDLLKGFEMFGSLFKPYIRYFMEEEGCMEYTRSLLHDNDLFRAYVTWAEKHQQCQRLKLSNMLAKPHQRLTKYPLLLKSVLRKTDEPRAKEAVTTMISSMERFIHHVNACMRQQLAAVVSRMDAYEVVEGSNDEVDKLLKEFLHLDLTAPIPGASPEETRQLLLEGSLRMEGKHRKMDVY
;
A
#
# COMPACT_ATOMS: atom_id res chain seq x y z
N MET A 1 67.49 49.37 23.52
CA MET A 1 66.35 48.98 24.37
C MET A 1 65.27 48.47 23.42
N SER A 2 65.29 47.19 23.08
CA SER A 2 64.53 46.08 23.70
C SER A 2 63.18 45.84 22.99
N ALA A 3 62.95 44.57 22.60
CA ALA A 3 61.85 43.98 21.79
C ALA A 3 60.49 43.88 22.56
N PRO A 4 59.41 43.13 22.15
CA PRO A 4 59.13 42.31 20.95
C PRO A 4 57.66 42.37 20.38
N GLN A 5 57.35 41.42 19.47
CA GLN A 5 56.14 41.00 18.71
C GLN A 5 54.73 41.08 19.33
N ALA A 6 53.69 41.12 18.45
CA ALA A 6 52.51 40.26 18.55
C ALA A 6 51.77 40.09 17.19
N VAL A 7 51.73 38.85 16.69
CA VAL A 7 50.90 38.38 15.58
C VAL A 7 49.49 38.10 16.12
N GLY A 8 48.47 38.75 15.55
CA GLY A 8 47.07 38.51 15.87
C GLY A 8 46.43 37.53 14.88
N GLN A 9 46.43 36.24 15.25
CA GLN A 9 45.58 35.20 14.65
C GLN A 9 44.10 35.59 14.87
N ARG A 10 43.29 35.67 13.82
CA ARG A 10 41.82 35.71 13.93
C ARG A 10 41.29 34.31 13.67
N ASP A 11 41.06 33.57 14.75
CA ASP A 11 40.22 32.36 14.71
C ASP A 11 38.76 32.78 14.60
N GLY A 12 38.18 32.55 13.42
CA GLY A 12 36.76 32.66 13.15
C GLY A 12 36.22 31.30 12.73
N ALA A 13 35.93 30.44 13.71
CA ALA A 13 35.26 29.17 13.48
C ALA A 13 34.45 28.79 14.74
N ASP A 14 33.26 29.37 14.90
CA ASP A 14 32.25 28.83 15.83
C ASP A 14 30.84 29.15 15.35
N GLY A 15 30.40 28.44 14.29
CA GLY A 15 29.04 28.54 13.76
C GLY A 15 28.46 27.24 13.21
N GLY A 16 29.22 26.14 13.24
CA GLY A 16 28.83 24.86 12.63
C GLY A 16 28.20 23.84 13.60
N GLU A 17 28.53 23.90 14.90
CA GLU A 17 28.17 22.84 15.85
C GLU A 17 26.71 22.88 16.31
N GLY A 18 26.11 24.07 16.43
CA GLY A 18 24.71 24.22 16.85
C GLY A 18 23.68 23.70 15.84
N ALA A 19 23.97 23.80 14.54
CA ALA A 19 23.07 23.33 13.48
C ALA A 19 23.09 21.80 13.32
N ALA A 20 24.26 21.17 13.46
CA ALA A 20 24.42 19.73 13.40
C ALA A 20 23.68 19.01 14.56
N HIS A 21 23.73 19.61 15.75
CA HIS A 21 23.09 19.04 16.93
C HIS A 21 21.56 19.13 16.88
N ALA A 22 21.02 20.23 16.32
CA ALA A 22 19.58 20.41 16.10
C ALA A 22 19.03 19.49 14.99
N GLY A 23 19.77 19.33 13.89
CA GLY A 23 19.40 18.41 12.80
C GLY A 23 19.36 16.94 13.26
N THR A 24 20.26 16.56 14.17
CA THR A 24 20.32 15.21 14.74
C THR A 24 19.16 14.93 15.70
N ALA A 25 18.75 15.91 16.50
CA ALA A 25 17.59 15.78 17.39
C ALA A 25 16.27 15.61 16.60
N ALA A 26 16.06 16.44 15.57
CA ALA A 26 14.86 16.37 14.73
C ALA A 26 14.74 15.03 13.98
N ALA A 27 15.86 14.46 13.49
CA ALA A 27 15.86 13.16 12.85
C ALA A 27 15.51 12.01 13.82
N ARG A 28 15.94 12.10 15.08
CA ARG A 28 15.62 11.11 16.13
C ARG A 28 14.16 11.16 16.57
N ASP A 29 13.60 12.36 16.70
CA ASP A 29 12.17 12.51 17.04
C ASP A 29 11.28 11.96 15.93
N LEU A 30 11.64 12.21 14.68
CA LEU A 30 10.93 11.64 13.52
C LEU A 30 11.06 10.12 13.48
N LEU A 31 12.26 9.58 13.74
CA LEU A 31 12.54 8.14 13.75
C LEU A 31 11.59 7.38 14.67
N LYS A 32 11.37 7.87 15.90
CA LYS A 32 10.47 7.23 16.87
C LYS A 32 9.05 7.05 16.31
N GLY A 33 8.54 8.04 15.57
CA GLY A 33 7.24 7.95 14.92
C GLY A 33 7.18 6.87 13.84
N PHE A 34 8.25 6.71 13.05
CA PHE A 34 8.34 5.69 12.00
C PHE A 34 8.65 4.29 12.55
N GLU A 35 9.27 4.16 13.72
CA GLU A 35 9.38 2.87 14.41
C GLU A 35 8.00 2.38 14.89
N MET A 36 7.14 3.30 15.32
CA MET A 36 5.75 3.02 15.69
C MET A 36 4.79 2.96 14.49
N PHE A 37 5.28 3.06 13.25
CA PHE A 37 4.43 3.18 12.07
C PHE A 37 3.43 2.01 11.96
N GLY A 38 3.88 0.79 12.21
CA GLY A 38 3.02 -0.39 12.14
C GLY A 38 1.82 -0.37 13.09
N SER A 39 1.96 0.22 14.28
CA SER A 39 0.85 0.34 15.24
C SER A 39 -0.02 1.57 14.93
N LEU A 40 0.59 2.71 14.62
CA LEU A 40 -0.10 3.96 14.29
C LEU A 40 -0.95 3.84 13.03
N PHE A 41 -0.47 3.11 12.02
CA PHE A 41 -1.14 2.92 10.74
C PHE A 41 -1.93 1.61 10.66
N LYS A 42 -2.13 0.89 11.76
CA LYS A 42 -2.98 -0.31 11.78
C LYS A 42 -4.37 -0.11 11.11
N PRO A 43 -5.07 1.04 11.26
CA PRO A 43 -6.34 1.28 10.56
C PRO A 43 -6.23 1.26 9.03
N TYR A 44 -5.05 1.58 8.47
CA TYR A 44 -4.83 1.56 7.03
C TYR A 44 -4.89 0.14 6.47
N ILE A 45 -4.52 -0.89 7.25
CA ILE A 45 -4.61 -2.29 6.81
C ILE A 45 -6.07 -2.61 6.46
N ARG A 46 -7.00 -2.33 7.38
CA ARG A 46 -8.44 -2.54 7.15
C ARG A 46 -8.96 -1.69 5.99
N TYR A 47 -8.56 -0.43 5.94
CA TYR A 47 -8.95 0.47 4.85
C TYR A 47 -8.58 -0.11 3.49
N PHE A 48 -7.34 -0.58 3.31
CA PHE A 48 -6.88 -1.16 2.04
C PHE A 48 -7.51 -2.50 1.71
N MET A 49 -7.87 -3.30 2.71
CA MET A 49 -8.62 -4.54 2.49
C MET A 49 -10.04 -4.29 1.98
N GLU A 50 -10.66 -3.16 2.36
CA GLU A 50 -12.04 -2.81 2.00
C GLU A 50 -12.12 -1.77 0.86
N GLU A 51 -10.99 -1.18 0.47
CA GLU A 51 -10.91 -0.01 -0.43
C GLU A 51 -11.60 -0.29 -1.78
N GLU A 52 -11.27 -1.40 -2.42
CA GLU A 52 -11.79 -1.74 -3.74
C GLU A 52 -13.29 -1.99 -3.72
N GLY A 53 -13.78 -2.78 -2.75
CA GLY A 53 -15.22 -3.00 -2.55
C GLY A 53 -15.98 -1.71 -2.24
N CYS A 54 -15.39 -0.81 -1.45
CA CYS A 54 -15.96 0.50 -1.19
C CYS A 54 -16.05 1.37 -2.45
N MET A 55 -15.00 1.36 -3.30
CA MET A 55 -15.01 2.09 -4.57
C MET A 55 -16.06 1.54 -5.53
N GLU A 56 -16.20 0.22 -5.65
CA GLU A 56 -17.23 -0.40 -6.50
C GLU A 56 -18.63 -0.10 -6.00
N TYR A 57 -18.88 -0.27 -4.70
CA TYR A 57 -20.15 0.07 -4.09
C TYR A 57 -20.53 1.54 -4.35
N THR A 58 -19.57 2.45 -4.18
CA THR A 58 -19.76 3.87 -4.48
C THR A 58 -20.05 4.09 -5.96
N ARG A 59 -19.37 3.38 -6.87
CA ARG A 59 -19.58 3.48 -8.32
C ARG A 59 -20.98 3.00 -8.72
N SER A 60 -21.41 1.84 -8.24
CA SER A 60 -22.77 1.32 -8.47
C SER A 60 -23.82 2.29 -7.92
N LEU A 61 -23.69 2.76 -6.68
CA LEU A 61 -24.63 3.75 -6.14
C LEU A 61 -24.66 5.05 -6.95
N LEU A 62 -23.51 5.53 -7.39
CA LEU A 62 -23.46 6.70 -8.26
C LEU A 62 -24.13 6.45 -9.60
N HIS A 63 -24.17 5.21 -10.11
CA HIS A 63 -24.81 4.85 -11.37
C HIS A 63 -26.32 4.59 -11.22
N ASP A 64 -26.71 3.83 -10.20
CA ASP A 64 -28.05 3.24 -10.05
C ASP A 64 -28.98 4.07 -9.14
N ASN A 65 -28.43 5.02 -8.36
CA ASN A 65 -29.20 5.77 -7.38
C ASN A 65 -29.05 7.29 -7.58
N ASP A 66 -30.09 7.91 -8.15
CA ASP A 66 -30.10 9.34 -8.45
C ASP A 66 -30.10 10.25 -7.20
N LEU A 67 -30.70 9.81 -6.10
CA LEU A 67 -30.66 10.55 -4.83
C LEU A 67 -29.24 10.59 -4.28
N PHE A 68 -28.54 9.45 -4.30
CA PHE A 68 -27.15 9.37 -3.89
C PHE A 68 -26.25 10.22 -4.79
N ARG A 69 -26.43 10.14 -6.11
CA ARG A 69 -25.70 10.96 -7.09
C ARG A 69 -25.90 12.46 -6.86
N ALA A 70 -27.14 12.89 -6.63
CA ALA A 70 -27.46 14.28 -6.33
C ALA A 70 -26.82 14.75 -5.02
N TYR A 71 -26.88 13.92 -3.98
CA TYR A 71 -26.24 14.18 -2.69
C TYR A 71 -24.72 14.33 -2.82
N VAL A 72 -24.04 13.39 -3.47
CA VAL A 72 -22.59 13.46 -3.67
C VAL A 72 -22.21 14.69 -4.49
N THR A 73 -22.95 14.99 -5.55
CA THR A 73 -22.70 16.20 -6.38
C THR A 73 -22.88 17.49 -5.59
N TRP A 74 -23.85 17.54 -4.68
CA TRP A 74 -24.04 18.69 -3.78
C TRP A 74 -22.90 18.77 -2.76
N ALA A 75 -22.51 17.66 -2.14
CA ALA A 75 -21.44 17.60 -1.15
C ALA A 75 -20.08 17.99 -1.76
N GLU A 76 -19.75 17.55 -2.97
CA GLU A 76 -18.49 17.85 -3.67
C GLU A 76 -18.32 19.35 -3.97
N LYS A 77 -19.40 20.14 -3.99
CA LYS A 77 -19.34 21.61 -4.15
C LYS A 77 -18.92 22.33 -2.87
N HIS A 78 -18.94 21.65 -1.71
CA HIS A 78 -18.56 22.25 -0.44
C HIS A 78 -17.07 22.64 -0.45
N GLN A 79 -16.74 23.81 0.09
CA GLN A 79 -15.37 24.34 0.04
C GLN A 79 -14.33 23.41 0.70
N GLN A 80 -14.74 22.70 1.74
CA GLN A 80 -13.88 21.73 2.45
C GLN A 80 -13.44 20.55 1.56
N CYS A 81 -14.20 20.24 0.50
CA CYS A 81 -13.84 19.20 -0.45
C CYS A 81 -12.67 19.61 -1.36
N GLN A 82 -12.30 20.90 -1.40
CA GLN A 82 -11.18 21.41 -2.21
C GLN A 82 -11.28 20.99 -3.69
N ARG A 83 -12.50 20.94 -4.24
CA ARG A 83 -12.82 20.47 -5.60
C ARG A 83 -12.44 19.00 -5.89
N LEU A 84 -12.22 18.20 -4.84
CA LEU A 84 -11.95 16.77 -5.00
C LEU A 84 -13.27 16.01 -5.11
N LYS A 85 -13.28 15.05 -6.04
CA LYS A 85 -14.34 14.05 -6.12
C LYS A 85 -14.21 13.02 -5.01
N LEU A 86 -15.32 12.40 -4.63
CA LEU A 86 -15.35 11.32 -3.61
C LEU A 86 -14.34 10.20 -3.94
N SER A 87 -14.28 9.76 -5.19
CA SER A 87 -13.31 8.75 -5.64
C SER A 87 -11.85 9.16 -5.36
N ASN A 88 -11.52 10.44 -5.55
CA ASN A 88 -10.18 10.96 -5.32
C ASN A 88 -9.86 11.11 -3.83
N MET A 89 -10.88 11.31 -2.99
CA MET A 89 -10.71 11.29 -1.54
C MET A 89 -10.44 9.88 -1.03
N LEU A 90 -11.17 8.89 -1.56
CA LEU A 90 -11.01 7.48 -1.19
C LEU A 90 -9.62 6.94 -1.55
N ALA A 91 -9.02 7.40 -2.65
CA ALA A 91 -7.65 7.00 -3.02
C ALA A 91 -6.53 7.65 -2.17
N LYS A 92 -6.84 8.65 -1.32
CA LYS A 92 -5.80 9.41 -0.58
C LYS A 92 -4.96 8.55 0.38
N PRO A 93 -5.54 7.62 1.18
CA PRO A 93 -4.73 6.81 2.09
C PRO A 93 -3.67 6.01 1.34
N HIS A 94 -4.02 5.44 0.18
CA HIS A 94 -3.10 4.69 -0.66
C HIS A 94 -1.98 5.59 -1.19
N GLN A 95 -2.35 6.73 -1.80
CA GLN A 95 -1.40 7.72 -2.30
C GLN A 95 -0.49 8.27 -1.21
N ARG A 96 -1.00 8.42 0.01
CA ARG A 96 -0.21 8.90 1.15
C ARG A 96 0.81 7.86 1.56
N LEU A 97 0.42 6.59 1.60
CA LEU A 97 1.29 5.48 1.95
C LEU A 97 2.47 5.38 0.96
N THR A 98 2.21 5.40 -0.34
CA THR A 98 3.26 5.27 -1.37
C THR A 98 4.18 6.49 -1.46
N LYS A 99 3.75 7.65 -0.96
CA LYS A 99 4.58 8.86 -0.93
C LYS A 99 5.66 8.86 0.16
N TYR A 100 5.46 8.20 1.30
CA TYR A 100 6.43 8.25 2.40
C TYR A 100 7.82 7.73 2.01
N PRO A 101 7.98 6.57 1.34
CA PRO A 101 9.30 6.12 0.87
C PRO A 101 9.98 7.13 -0.07
N LEU A 102 9.22 7.75 -0.98
CA LEU A 102 9.76 8.73 -1.93
C LEU A 102 10.26 10.00 -1.22
N LEU A 103 9.50 10.50 -0.26
CA LEU A 103 9.87 11.67 0.54
C LEU A 103 11.11 11.38 1.39
N LEU A 104 11.14 10.23 2.08
CA LEU A 104 12.27 9.84 2.91
C LEU A 104 13.54 9.60 2.08
N LYS A 105 13.44 9.00 0.89
CA LYS A 105 14.57 8.85 -0.05
C LYS A 105 15.10 10.22 -0.51
N SER A 106 14.22 11.21 -0.70
CA SER A 106 14.62 12.58 -1.02
C SER A 106 15.35 13.27 0.14
N VAL A 107 14.88 13.05 1.38
CA VAL A 107 15.54 13.54 2.60
C VAL A 107 16.92 12.88 2.76
N LEU A 108 17.02 11.57 2.55
CA LEU A 108 18.28 10.82 2.64
C LEU A 108 19.35 11.40 1.70
N ARG A 109 18.97 11.72 0.45
CA ARG A 109 19.89 12.30 -0.55
C ARG A 109 20.44 13.68 -0.14
N LYS A 110 19.72 14.42 0.72
CA LYS A 110 20.11 15.76 1.19
C LYS A 110 20.68 15.76 2.60
N THR A 111 20.77 14.61 3.25
CA THR A 111 21.32 14.47 4.59
C THR A 111 22.78 14.13 4.43
N ASP A 112 23.69 14.85 5.08
CA ASP A 112 25.13 14.54 5.03
C ASP A 112 25.61 13.83 6.31
N GLU A 113 25.04 14.20 7.45
CA GLU A 113 25.41 13.70 8.77
C GLU A 113 25.15 12.18 8.90
N PRO A 114 26.17 11.36 9.20
CA PRO A 114 26.06 9.90 9.19
C PRO A 114 24.96 9.35 10.09
N ARG A 115 24.82 9.87 11.31
CA ARG A 115 23.78 9.43 12.26
C ARG A 115 22.38 9.74 11.78
N ALA A 116 22.19 10.89 11.13
CA ALA A 116 20.91 11.27 10.55
C ALA A 116 20.59 10.41 9.31
N LYS A 117 21.58 10.07 8.47
CA LYS A 117 21.42 9.14 7.34
C LYS A 117 20.95 7.76 7.81
N GLU A 118 21.57 7.23 8.86
CA GLU A 118 21.19 5.95 9.46
C GLU A 118 19.74 5.98 9.96
N ALA A 119 19.36 7.03 10.69
CA ALA A 119 17.98 7.21 11.13
C ALA A 119 16.99 7.23 9.96
N VAL A 120 17.25 8.00 8.90
CA VAL A 120 16.38 8.08 7.72
C VAL A 120 16.31 6.74 6.98
N THR A 121 17.42 6.00 6.91
CA THR A 121 17.44 4.65 6.32
C THR A 121 16.55 3.70 7.10
N THR A 122 16.64 3.71 8.44
CA THR A 122 15.77 2.92 9.32
C THR A 122 14.29 3.28 9.14
N MET A 123 13.96 4.57 9.00
CA MET A 123 12.59 5.02 8.72
C MET A 123 12.06 4.46 7.39
N ILE A 124 12.89 4.47 6.33
CA ILE A 124 12.54 3.89 5.02
C ILE A 124 12.26 2.39 5.16
N SER A 125 13.15 1.65 5.82
CA SER A 125 12.98 0.20 6.01
C SER A 125 11.73 -0.14 6.84
N SER A 126 11.39 0.68 7.85
CA SER A 126 10.15 0.50 8.61
C SER A 126 8.91 0.68 7.73
N MET A 127 8.91 1.72 6.89
CA MET A 127 7.83 2.02 5.95
C MET A 127 7.66 0.92 4.89
N GLU A 128 8.75 0.49 4.28
CA GLU A 128 8.74 -0.59 3.27
C GLU A 128 8.26 -1.91 3.90
N ARG A 129 8.69 -2.23 5.12
CA ARG A 129 8.19 -3.40 5.87
C ARG A 129 6.69 -3.34 6.11
N PHE A 130 6.14 -2.19 6.45
CA PHE A 130 4.69 -2.02 6.64
C PHE A 130 3.93 -2.21 5.32
N ILE A 131 4.41 -1.62 4.21
CA ILE A 131 3.81 -1.80 2.88
C ILE A 131 3.81 -3.29 2.49
N HIS A 132 4.93 -3.98 2.68
CA HIS A 132 5.00 -5.42 2.43
C HIS A 132 4.03 -6.21 3.31
N HIS A 133 3.86 -5.83 4.58
CA HIS A 133 2.88 -6.46 5.47
C HIS A 133 1.43 -6.26 4.98
N VAL A 134 1.06 -5.03 4.59
CA VAL A 134 -0.26 -4.75 3.99
C VAL A 134 -0.49 -5.63 2.76
N ASN A 135 0.47 -5.66 1.84
CA ASN A 135 0.37 -6.47 0.62
C ASN A 135 0.28 -7.97 0.93
N ALA A 136 0.99 -8.46 1.95
CA ALA A 136 0.91 -9.85 2.39
C ALA A 136 -0.49 -10.18 2.96
N CYS A 137 -1.08 -9.29 3.76
CA CYS A 137 -2.45 -9.47 4.25
C CYS A 137 -3.47 -9.54 3.11
N MET A 138 -3.31 -8.71 2.07
CA MET A 138 -4.17 -8.76 0.87
C MET A 138 -4.03 -10.10 0.14
N ARG A 139 -2.81 -10.64 0.01
CA ARG A 139 -2.58 -11.99 -0.59
C ARG A 139 -3.17 -13.13 0.26
N GLN A 140 -3.10 -13.04 1.59
CA GLN A 140 -3.68 -14.04 2.48
C GLN A 140 -5.19 -14.16 2.34
N GLN A 141 -5.90 -13.06 2.12
CA GLN A 141 -7.34 -13.09 1.83
C GLN A 141 -7.64 -13.92 0.58
N LEU A 142 -6.86 -13.70 -0.50
CA LEU A 142 -7.02 -14.48 -1.72
C LEU A 142 -6.72 -15.98 -1.50
N ALA A 143 -5.70 -16.31 -0.71
CA ALA A 143 -5.41 -17.68 -0.35
C ALA A 143 -6.57 -18.34 0.45
N ALA A 144 -7.20 -17.59 1.36
CA ALA A 144 -8.39 -18.06 2.08
C ALA A 144 -9.57 -18.33 1.13
N VAL A 145 -9.75 -17.50 0.10
CA VAL A 145 -10.76 -17.73 -0.96
C VAL A 145 -10.46 -19.02 -1.70
N VAL A 146 -9.24 -19.17 -2.20
CA VAL A 146 -8.80 -20.37 -2.94
C VAL A 146 -9.01 -21.64 -2.12
N SER A 147 -8.75 -21.59 -0.81
CA SER A 147 -8.91 -22.75 0.07
C SER A 147 -10.36 -23.25 0.20
N ARG A 148 -11.34 -22.42 -0.14
CA ARG A 148 -12.77 -22.79 -0.13
C ARG A 148 -13.25 -23.30 -1.49
N MET A 149 -12.44 -23.14 -2.54
CA MET A 149 -12.78 -23.64 -3.87
C MET A 149 -12.57 -25.15 -3.90
N ASP A 150 -13.52 -25.88 -4.49
CA ASP A 150 -13.35 -27.30 -4.78
C ASP A 150 -12.21 -27.53 -5.78
N ALA A 151 -11.74 -28.78 -5.86
CA ALA A 151 -10.70 -29.16 -6.81
C ALA A 151 -11.08 -28.75 -8.25
N TYR A 152 -10.14 -28.14 -8.96
CA TYR A 152 -10.35 -27.65 -10.31
C TYR A 152 -10.37 -28.81 -11.32
N GLU A 153 -11.48 -29.55 -11.39
CA GLU A 153 -11.66 -30.71 -12.26
C GLU A 153 -12.50 -30.34 -13.50
N VAL A 154 -11.90 -29.60 -14.44
CA VAL A 154 -12.60 -29.12 -15.65
C VAL A 154 -12.64 -30.16 -16.78
N VAL A 155 -11.73 -31.13 -16.75
CA VAL A 155 -11.60 -32.14 -17.80
C VAL A 155 -11.51 -33.52 -17.15
N GLU A 156 -12.44 -34.39 -17.51
CA GLU A 156 -12.39 -35.83 -17.18
C GLU A 156 -11.59 -36.56 -18.27
N GLY A 157 -10.59 -37.35 -17.86
CA GLY A 157 -9.85 -38.23 -18.76
C GLY A 157 -10.70 -39.41 -19.21
N SER A 158 -10.38 -39.94 -20.38
CA SER A 158 -11.04 -41.15 -20.90
C SER A 158 -10.57 -42.43 -20.22
N ASN A 159 -9.47 -42.37 -19.47
CA ASN A 159 -8.90 -43.46 -18.66
C ASN A 159 -7.94 -42.92 -17.58
N ASP A 160 -7.53 -43.78 -16.66
CA ASP A 160 -6.65 -43.46 -15.51
C ASP A 160 -5.27 -42.89 -15.91
N GLU A 161 -4.70 -43.30 -17.05
CA GLU A 161 -3.41 -42.79 -17.53
C GLU A 161 -3.54 -41.34 -17.98
N VAL A 162 -4.60 -41.03 -18.72
CA VAL A 162 -4.94 -39.69 -19.17
C VAL A 162 -5.29 -38.81 -17.97
N ASP A 163 -6.07 -39.30 -17.00
CA ASP A 163 -6.36 -38.57 -15.76
C ASP A 163 -5.10 -38.23 -14.97
N LYS A 164 -4.15 -39.17 -14.89
CA LYS A 164 -2.88 -38.94 -14.20
C LYS A 164 -2.05 -37.86 -14.88
N LEU A 165 -2.05 -37.80 -16.21
CA LEU A 165 -1.39 -36.74 -16.98
C LEU A 165 -2.11 -35.39 -16.82
N LEU A 166 -3.45 -35.41 -16.84
CA LEU A 166 -4.27 -34.20 -16.71
C LEU A 166 -4.12 -33.54 -15.33
N LYS A 167 -3.89 -34.31 -14.25
CA LYS A 167 -3.69 -33.78 -12.89
C LYS A 167 -2.58 -32.72 -12.78
N GLU A 168 -1.55 -32.79 -13.63
CA GLU A 168 -0.48 -31.78 -13.64
C GLU A 168 -0.95 -30.42 -14.20
N PHE A 169 -2.03 -30.42 -14.99
CA PHE A 169 -2.59 -29.23 -15.63
C PHE A 169 -3.89 -28.73 -14.97
N LEU A 170 -4.48 -29.55 -14.08
CA LEU A 170 -5.72 -29.24 -13.33
C LEU A 170 -5.42 -28.54 -12.00
N HIS A 171 -4.44 -27.64 -11.98
CA HIS A 171 -4.10 -26.84 -10.80
C HIS A 171 -4.31 -25.36 -11.08
N LEU A 172 -5.31 -24.78 -10.42
CA LEU A 172 -5.56 -23.33 -10.44
C LEU A 172 -5.01 -22.70 -9.17
N ASP A 173 -3.84 -22.06 -9.28
CA ASP A 173 -3.28 -21.24 -8.21
C ASP A 173 -3.56 -19.75 -8.44
N LEU A 174 -4.56 -19.21 -7.75
CA LEU A 174 -4.85 -17.77 -7.81
C LEU A 174 -3.82 -16.93 -7.05
N THR A 175 -2.96 -17.53 -6.22
CA THR A 175 -1.92 -16.82 -5.46
C THR A 175 -0.60 -16.66 -6.24
N ALA A 176 -0.40 -17.46 -7.30
CA ALA A 176 0.73 -17.34 -8.22
C ALA A 176 0.72 -16.00 -9.00
N PRO A 177 1.84 -15.55 -9.58
CA PRO A 177 1.84 -14.41 -10.50
C PRO A 177 0.84 -14.58 -11.65
N ILE A 178 0.29 -13.46 -12.15
CA ILE A 178 -0.60 -13.50 -13.31
C ILE A 178 0.26 -13.74 -14.56
N PRO A 179 0.00 -14.81 -15.35
CA PRO A 179 0.77 -15.06 -16.57
C PRO A 179 0.70 -13.86 -17.51
N GLY A 180 1.86 -13.36 -17.94
CA GLY A 180 1.97 -12.20 -18.84
C GLY A 180 1.87 -10.82 -18.16
N ALA A 181 1.68 -10.75 -16.84
CA ALA A 181 1.63 -9.50 -16.07
C ALA A 181 2.97 -9.23 -15.35
N SER A 182 3.15 -8.00 -14.83
CA SER A 182 4.30 -7.66 -13.98
C SER A 182 4.28 -8.46 -12.67
N PRO A 183 5.43 -8.89 -12.12
CA PRO A 183 5.50 -9.52 -10.79
C PRO A 183 4.96 -8.64 -9.64
N GLU A 184 4.84 -7.34 -9.88
CA GLU A 184 4.29 -6.35 -8.94
C GLU A 184 2.76 -6.34 -8.95
N GLU A 185 2.13 -6.84 -10.01
CA GLU A 185 0.68 -6.94 -10.14
C GLU A 185 0.18 -8.21 -9.43
N THR A 186 -0.78 -8.03 -8.53
CA THR A 186 -1.33 -9.11 -7.70
C THR A 186 -2.81 -9.26 -7.95
N ARG A 187 -3.31 -10.50 -8.04
CA ARG A 187 -4.75 -10.78 -8.02
C ARG A 187 -5.37 -10.27 -6.71
N GLN A 188 -6.57 -9.73 -6.80
CA GLN A 188 -7.37 -9.27 -5.66
C GLN A 188 -8.79 -9.80 -5.80
N LEU A 189 -9.42 -10.15 -4.68
CA LEU A 189 -10.83 -10.54 -4.66
C LEU A 189 -11.68 -9.27 -4.76
N LEU A 190 -12.38 -9.11 -5.87
CA LEU A 190 -13.22 -7.93 -6.13
C LEU A 190 -14.60 -8.05 -5.49
N LEU A 191 -15.22 -9.23 -5.65
CA LEU A 191 -16.57 -9.51 -5.25
C LEU A 191 -16.70 -11.00 -4.90
N GLU A 192 -17.43 -11.27 -3.84
CA GLU A 192 -17.82 -12.61 -3.41
C GLU A 192 -19.27 -12.55 -2.92
N GLY A 193 -20.08 -13.52 -3.30
CA GLY A 193 -21.47 -13.57 -2.86
C GLY A 193 -22.29 -14.63 -3.56
N SER A 194 -23.37 -15.03 -2.90
CA SER A 194 -24.32 -16.00 -3.47
C SER A 194 -25.00 -15.44 -4.71
N LEU A 195 -24.91 -16.19 -5.80
CA LEU A 195 -25.56 -15.88 -7.07
C LEU A 195 -26.40 -17.07 -7.54
N ARG A 196 -27.27 -16.84 -8.52
CA ARG A 196 -28.01 -17.90 -9.21
C ARG A 196 -27.58 -17.93 -10.67
N MET A 197 -26.96 -19.03 -11.07
CA MET A 197 -26.57 -19.27 -12.45
C MET A 197 -27.74 -19.85 -13.23
N GLU A 198 -28.12 -19.21 -14.34
CA GLU A 198 -29.16 -19.71 -15.25
C GLU A 198 -28.51 -20.41 -16.46
N GLY A 199 -28.54 -21.74 -16.44
CA GLY A 199 -28.16 -22.57 -17.59
C GLY A 199 -29.36 -22.88 -18.49
N LYS A 200 -29.07 -23.32 -19.73
CA LYS A 200 -30.07 -23.60 -20.79
C LYS A 200 -31.22 -24.52 -20.36
N HIS A 201 -30.99 -25.39 -19.37
CA HIS A 201 -31.97 -26.36 -18.86
C HIS A 201 -32.07 -26.42 -17.33
N ARG A 202 -31.31 -25.62 -16.58
CA ARG A 202 -31.28 -25.69 -15.11
C ARG A 202 -30.82 -24.38 -14.49
N LYS A 203 -31.48 -23.98 -13.41
CA LYS A 203 -31.00 -22.93 -12.51
C LYS A 203 -30.24 -23.59 -11.36
N MET A 204 -29.10 -23.01 -10.99
CA MET A 204 -28.25 -23.52 -9.91
C MET A 204 -27.83 -22.36 -9.03
N ASP A 205 -27.94 -22.53 -7.72
CA ASP A 205 -27.38 -21.60 -6.76
C ASP A 205 -25.85 -21.82 -6.70
N VAL A 206 -25.09 -20.74 -6.80
CA VAL A 206 -23.61 -20.73 -6.84
C VAL A 206 -23.09 -19.70 -5.83
N TYR A 207 -21.84 -19.86 -5.40
CA TYR A 207 -21.16 -18.97 -4.47
C TYR A 207 -19.78 -18.61 -5.04
#